data_AF-A0A412QHA0-F1
#
_entry.id   AF-A0A412QHA0-F1
#
_cell.length_a   1.000
_cell.length_b   1.000
_cell.length_c   1.000
_cell.angle_alpha   90.00
_cell.angle_beta   90.00
_cell.angle_gamma   90.00
#
_symmetry.space_group_name_H-M   'P 1'
#
loop_
_entity.id
_entity.type
_entity.pdbx_description
1 polymer ?
#
loop_
_entity_poly.entity_id
_entity_poly.type
_entity_poly.pdbx_seq_one_letter_code
_entity_poly.pdbx_strand_id
1 'polypeptide(L)'
;MATNINVELFKRYAPKKKLEIINSLSESELLSISYTTILRIIKEAGKGDSGKARNKFKTLFLSDTGNNWNSNVTSIWNSEKDEIYLSVYIQGDDTDTYTDYKLKYFLDNRSENQCLGKLHESFRNGYEHDVPANYDRADRAKVIKAILTAYIKNKYNDKLNDNGKEEDN
;
A
#
# COMPACT_ATOMS: atom_id res chain seq x y z
N MET A 1 17.40 -12.18 14.97
CA MET A 1 15.97 -12.27 15.39
C MET A 1 15.14 -11.57 14.34
N ALA A 2 13.99 -12.14 13.95
CA ALA A 2 13.09 -11.49 13.01
C ALA A 2 12.46 -10.25 13.66
N THR A 3 12.40 -9.14 12.92
CA THR A 3 11.80 -7.89 13.34
C THR A 3 10.28 -7.99 13.26
N ASN A 4 9.60 -7.85 14.41
CA ASN A 4 8.13 -7.81 14.42
C ASN A 4 7.63 -6.42 14.01
N ILE A 5 7.32 -6.26 12.72
CA ILE A 5 6.88 -4.99 12.13
C ILE A 5 5.60 -4.43 12.77
N ASN A 6 4.75 -5.29 13.35
CA ASN A 6 3.51 -4.89 14.03
C ASN A 6 3.74 -4.09 15.31
N VAL A 7 4.94 -4.17 15.89
CA VAL A 7 5.32 -3.47 17.12
C VAL A 7 6.42 -2.45 16.84
N GLU A 8 7.45 -2.85 16.08
CA GLU A 8 8.67 -2.09 15.93
C GLU A 8 8.45 -0.69 15.36
N LEU A 9 7.55 -0.57 14.39
CA LEU A 9 7.27 0.68 13.70
C LEU A 9 6.58 1.73 14.60
N PHE A 10 6.00 1.33 15.73
CA PHE A 10 5.28 2.23 16.63
C PHE A 10 6.10 2.64 17.86
N LYS A 11 7.28 2.07 18.06
CA LYS A 11 8.23 2.51 19.10
C LYS A 11 8.71 3.94 18.83
N ARG A 12 9.27 4.58 19.87
CA ARG A 12 9.86 5.92 19.74
C ARG A 12 11.22 5.83 19.01
N TYR A 13 11.17 5.96 17.69
CA TYR A 13 12.33 6.08 16.82
C TYR A 13 12.25 7.37 16.02
N ALA A 14 13.42 7.92 15.65
CA ALA A 14 13.49 8.98 14.67
C ALA A 14 12.85 8.51 13.33
N PRO A 15 12.14 9.36 12.59
CA PRO A 15 11.50 8.98 11.32
C PRO A 15 12.46 8.33 10.31
N LYS A 16 13.68 8.87 10.16
CA LYS A 16 14.72 8.27 9.31
C LYS A 16 15.07 6.84 9.73
N LYS A 17 15.19 6.59 11.03
CA LYS A 17 15.45 5.24 11.56
C LYS A 17 14.30 4.27 11.26
N LYS A 18 13.06 4.75 11.25
CA LYS A 18 11.90 3.91 10.85
C LYS A 18 11.98 3.51 9.37
N LEU A 19 12.40 4.42 8.50
CA LEU A 19 12.62 4.12 7.08
C LEU A 19 13.76 3.10 6.88
N GLU A 20 14.87 3.25 7.61
CA GLU A 20 15.95 2.25 7.61
C GLU A 20 15.46 0.87 8.01
N ILE A 21 14.67 0.78 9.08
CA ILE A 21 14.06 -0.49 9.52
C ILE A 21 13.23 -1.07 8.40
N ILE A 22 12.28 -0.31 7.82
CA ILE A 22 11.44 -0.77 6.69
C ILE A 22 12.29 -1.26 5.51
N ASN A 23 13.36 -0.55 5.19
CA ASN A 23 14.24 -0.90 4.07
C ASN A 23 15.01 -2.20 4.29
N SER A 24 15.29 -2.54 5.55
CA SER A 24 16.02 -3.76 5.94
C SER A 24 15.14 -5.00 6.10
N LEU A 25 13.81 -4.87 6.10
CA LEU A 25 12.91 -6.01 6.28
C LEU A 25 12.98 -6.98 5.11
N SER A 26 13.02 -8.26 5.43
CA SER A 26 12.79 -9.35 4.48
C SER A 26 11.33 -9.42 4.02
N GLU A 27 11.08 -10.12 2.91
CA GLU A 27 9.71 -10.36 2.42
C GLU A 27 8.83 -11.04 3.47
N SER A 28 9.37 -12.02 4.21
CA SER A 28 8.63 -12.72 5.25
C SER A 28 8.26 -11.83 6.44
N GLU A 29 9.14 -10.89 6.82
CA GLU A 29 8.82 -9.92 7.87
C GLU A 29 7.77 -8.91 7.40
N LEU A 30 7.85 -8.46 6.15
CA LEU A 30 6.84 -7.59 5.54
C LEU A 30 5.48 -8.29 5.49
N LEU A 31 5.43 -9.52 4.97
CA LEU A 31 4.19 -10.30 4.85
C LEU A 31 3.64 -10.78 6.19
N SER A 32 4.37 -10.62 7.30
CA SER A 32 3.87 -10.87 8.66
C SER A 32 3.04 -9.71 9.24
N ILE A 33 2.84 -8.64 8.47
CA ILE A 33 2.03 -7.49 8.89
C ILE A 33 0.58 -7.91 9.13
N SER A 34 0.01 -7.41 10.22
CA SER A 34 -1.38 -7.66 10.59
C SER A 34 -2.30 -6.62 9.97
N TYR A 35 -3.54 -7.04 9.72
CA TYR A 35 -4.60 -6.13 9.30
C TYR A 35 -4.78 -4.96 10.29
N THR A 36 -4.70 -5.24 11.59
CA THR A 36 -4.79 -4.22 12.66
C THR A 36 -3.68 -3.16 12.57
N THR A 37 -2.48 -3.55 12.15
CA THR A 37 -1.38 -2.61 11.93
C THR A 37 -1.68 -1.68 10.76
N ILE A 38 -2.18 -2.21 9.64
CA ILE A 38 -2.54 -1.39 8.47
C ILE A 38 -3.75 -0.48 8.78
N LEU A 39 -4.71 -0.97 9.56
CA LEU A 39 -5.83 -0.17 10.06
C LEU A 39 -5.37 1.01 10.94
N ARG A 40 -4.35 0.79 11.77
CA ARG A 40 -3.75 1.88 12.53
C ARG A 40 -3.05 2.90 11.63
N ILE A 41 -2.29 2.42 10.64
CA ILE A 41 -1.60 3.24 9.64
C ILE A 41 -2.56 4.17 8.91
N ILE A 42 -3.67 3.64 8.37
CA ILE A 42 -4.60 4.45 7.58
C ILE A 42 -5.33 5.49 8.44
N LYS A 43 -5.63 5.17 9.71
CA LYS A 43 -6.22 6.10 10.67
C LYS A 43 -5.27 7.25 11.04
N GLU A 44 -3.98 6.97 11.16
CA GLU A 44 -2.98 7.95 11.59
C GLU A 44 -2.42 8.80 10.43
N ALA A 45 -2.32 8.25 9.22
CA ALA A 45 -1.63 8.89 8.09
C ALA A 45 -2.45 9.00 6.79
N GLY A 46 -3.66 8.41 6.76
CA GLY A 46 -4.55 8.53 5.62
C GLY A 46 -5.16 9.93 5.52
N LYS A 47 -5.31 10.41 4.28
CA LYS A 47 -6.01 11.66 3.97
C LYS A 47 -7.50 11.38 3.89
N GLY A 48 -8.32 12.15 4.59
CA GLY A 48 -9.77 12.13 4.34
C GLY A 48 -10.11 13.18 3.27
N ASP A 49 -11.31 13.09 2.70
CA ASP A 49 -11.83 14.17 1.83
C ASP A 49 -11.70 15.52 2.53
N SER A 50 -11.08 16.45 1.81
CA SER A 50 -10.82 17.82 2.20
C SER A 50 -12.14 18.51 2.51
N GLY A 51 -12.40 18.76 3.80
CA GLY A 51 -13.58 19.49 4.27
C GLY A 51 -14.14 19.01 5.60
N LYS A 52 -13.77 17.81 6.07
CA LYS A 52 -14.29 17.26 7.33
C LYS A 52 -13.17 16.88 8.30
N ALA A 53 -13.06 17.62 9.39
CA ALA A 53 -12.11 17.38 10.48
C ALA A 53 -12.20 15.96 11.08
N ARG A 54 -13.35 15.29 10.93
CA ARG A 54 -13.60 13.91 11.40
C ARG A 54 -14.05 12.98 10.27
N ASN A 55 -13.38 13.04 9.12
CA ASN A 55 -13.66 12.07 8.07
C ASN A 55 -13.32 10.65 8.53
N LYS A 56 -14.30 9.75 8.51
CA LYS A 56 -14.16 8.33 8.84
C LYS A 56 -13.47 7.56 7.70
N PHE A 57 -13.57 8.08 6.48
CA PHE A 57 -13.00 7.50 5.27
C PHE A 57 -11.69 8.18 4.97
N LYS A 58 -10.68 7.37 4.75
CA LYS A 58 -9.28 7.74 4.63
C LYS A 58 -8.69 6.98 3.47
N THR A 59 -7.82 7.65 2.73
CA THR A 59 -7.04 7.08 1.65
C THR A 59 -5.56 7.36 1.91
N LEU A 60 -4.74 6.31 1.80
CA LEU A 60 -3.29 6.41 1.81
C LEU A 60 -2.79 6.04 0.41
N PHE A 61 -2.35 7.05 -0.32
CA PHE A 61 -1.78 6.88 -1.66
C PHE A 61 -0.39 6.24 -1.58
N LEU A 62 -0.10 5.36 -2.53
CA LEU A 62 1.13 4.60 -2.62
C LEU A 62 1.90 4.98 -3.88
N SER A 63 3.20 4.72 -3.86
CA SER A 63 4.12 4.88 -4.99
C SER A 63 4.91 3.59 -5.17
N ASP A 64 5.20 3.22 -6.43
CA ASP A 64 6.06 2.09 -6.80
C ASP A 64 5.58 0.72 -6.27
N THR A 65 4.35 0.35 -6.62
CA THR A 65 3.61 -0.84 -6.10
C THR A 65 3.06 -1.71 -7.22
N GLY A 66 3.86 -1.88 -8.27
CA GLY A 66 3.48 -2.65 -9.44
C GLY A 66 3.83 -4.12 -9.39
N ASN A 67 3.20 -4.88 -10.30
CA ASN A 67 3.61 -6.25 -10.63
C ASN A 67 4.65 -6.31 -11.77
N ASN A 68 5.29 -5.17 -12.07
CA ASN A 68 6.26 -5.01 -13.16
C ASN A 68 5.74 -5.39 -14.56
N TRP A 69 4.42 -5.47 -14.75
CA TRP A 69 3.82 -5.84 -16.03
C TRP A 69 2.71 -4.89 -16.42
N ASN A 70 1.58 -4.95 -15.74
CA ASN A 70 0.34 -4.33 -16.20
C ASN A 70 -0.52 -3.77 -15.07
N SER A 71 -0.03 -3.77 -13.82
CA SER A 71 -0.86 -3.36 -12.69
C SER A 71 -0.06 -2.65 -11.61
N ASN A 72 -0.71 -1.70 -10.93
CA ASN A 72 -0.19 -0.96 -9.78
C ASN A 72 -1.25 -0.83 -8.68
N VAL A 73 -0.86 -1.08 -7.42
CA VAL A 73 -1.72 -0.77 -6.26
C VAL A 73 -1.57 0.71 -5.89
N THR A 74 -2.49 1.55 -6.33
CA THR A 74 -2.35 3.01 -6.25
C THR A 74 -2.63 3.57 -4.86
N SER A 75 -3.47 2.90 -4.06
CA SER A 75 -3.78 3.33 -2.70
C SER A 75 -4.36 2.21 -1.85
N ILE A 76 -4.36 2.42 -0.54
CA ILE A 76 -5.29 1.74 0.38
C ILE A 76 -6.32 2.73 0.87
N TRP A 77 -7.56 2.30 0.99
CA TRP A 77 -8.66 3.17 1.38
C TRP A 77 -9.73 2.42 2.17
N ASN A 78 -10.58 3.14 2.89
CA ASN A 78 -11.74 2.55 3.54
C ASN A 78 -13.05 3.23 3.09
N SER A 79 -13.95 2.45 2.49
CA SER A 79 -15.34 2.82 2.18
C SER A 79 -16.26 2.69 3.39
N GLU A 80 -15.87 1.84 4.33
CA GLU A 80 -16.65 1.47 5.50
C GLU A 80 -15.79 1.57 6.77
N LYS A 81 -16.44 1.41 7.93
CA LYS A 81 -15.73 1.43 9.20
C LYS A 81 -14.88 0.18 9.31
N ASP A 82 -13.57 0.37 9.47
CA ASP A 82 -12.59 -0.69 9.70
C ASP A 82 -12.46 -1.74 8.57
N GLU A 83 -13.07 -1.52 7.40
CA GLU A 83 -12.84 -2.30 6.18
C GLU A 83 -11.90 -1.57 5.22
N ILE A 84 -10.81 -2.22 4.82
CA ILE A 84 -9.78 -1.62 3.97
C ILE A 84 -9.71 -2.35 2.64
N TYR A 85 -9.63 -1.56 1.58
CA TYR A 85 -9.55 -1.97 0.20
C TYR A 85 -8.22 -1.48 -0.39
N LEU A 86 -7.65 -2.29 -1.27
CA LEU A 86 -6.58 -1.91 -2.20
C LEU A 86 -7.26 -1.36 -3.46
N SER A 87 -6.90 -0.17 -3.89
CA SER A 87 -7.24 0.32 -5.22
C SER A 87 -6.16 -0.13 -6.19
N VAL A 88 -6.56 -0.93 -7.19
CA VAL A 88 -5.65 -1.56 -8.15
C VAL A 88 -5.95 -1.02 -9.54
N TYR A 89 -4.97 -0.33 -10.11
CA TYR A 89 -4.99 0.08 -11.50
C TYR A 89 -4.47 -1.07 -12.36
N ILE A 90 -5.20 -1.40 -13.43
CA ILE A 90 -4.82 -2.42 -14.41
C ILE A 90 -4.79 -1.75 -15.79
N GLN A 91 -3.62 -1.80 -16.42
CA GLN A 91 -3.38 -1.32 -17.77
C GLN A 91 -3.62 -2.45 -18.76
N GLY A 92 -4.41 -2.15 -19.78
CA GLY A 92 -4.57 -2.98 -20.98
C GLY A 92 -3.90 -2.34 -22.18
N ASP A 93 -4.07 -2.96 -23.34
CA ASP A 93 -3.51 -2.48 -24.59
C ASP A 93 -4.29 -1.25 -25.11
N ASP A 94 -5.62 -1.30 -25.02
CA ASP A 94 -6.53 -0.24 -25.53
C ASP A 94 -7.41 0.38 -24.43
N THR A 95 -7.41 -0.17 -23.22
CA THR A 95 -8.25 0.32 -22.12
C THR A 95 -7.60 0.09 -20.77
N ASP A 96 -7.90 0.95 -19.82
CA ASP A 96 -7.45 0.84 -18.45
C ASP A 96 -8.66 0.68 -17.53
N THR A 97 -8.46 0.03 -16.38
CA THR A 97 -9.49 -0.05 -15.35
C THR A 97 -8.92 0.09 -13.95
N TYR A 98 -9.83 0.37 -13.02
CA TYR A 98 -9.57 0.31 -11.59
C TYR A 98 -10.48 -0.75 -10.97
N THR A 99 -9.92 -1.53 -10.08
CA THR A 99 -10.65 -2.51 -9.27
C THR A 99 -10.27 -2.39 -7.81
N ASP A 100 -11.23 -2.69 -6.95
CA ASP A 100 -11.00 -2.74 -5.51
C ASP A 100 -10.81 -4.18 -5.04
N TYR A 101 -9.81 -4.40 -4.20
CA TYR A 101 -9.52 -5.71 -3.63
C TYR A 101 -9.47 -5.63 -2.10
N LYS A 102 -10.16 -6.54 -1.40
CA LYS A 102 -10.18 -6.51 0.08
C LYS A 102 -8.78 -6.81 0.64
N LEU A 103 -8.25 -5.87 1.42
CA LEU A 103 -6.91 -6.01 2.04
C LEU A 103 -6.83 -7.27 2.91
N LYS A 104 -7.92 -7.63 3.59
CA LYS A 104 -7.96 -8.84 4.43
C LYS A 104 -7.59 -10.10 3.63
N TYR A 105 -8.17 -10.28 2.44
CA TYR A 105 -7.85 -11.43 1.57
C TYR A 105 -6.43 -11.35 1.03
N PHE A 106 -5.93 -10.14 0.77
CA PHE A 106 -4.56 -9.92 0.33
C PHE A 106 -3.53 -10.36 1.39
N LEU A 107 -3.80 -10.10 2.67
CA LEU A 107 -2.94 -10.49 3.78
C LEU A 107 -3.11 -11.97 4.14
N ASP A 108 -4.33 -12.48 4.16
CA ASP A 108 -4.64 -13.87 4.52
C ASP A 108 -4.14 -14.87 3.46
N ASN A 109 -3.78 -14.39 2.26
CA ASN A 109 -3.36 -15.25 1.18
C ASN A 109 -2.06 -16.02 1.50
N ARG A 110 -2.15 -17.35 1.43
CA ARG A 110 -1.05 -18.31 1.62
C ARG A 110 -0.48 -18.86 0.31
N SER A 111 -1.07 -18.54 -0.85
CA SER A 111 -0.52 -18.92 -2.15
C SER A 111 0.63 -18.00 -2.55
N GLU A 112 1.47 -18.51 -3.46
CA GLU A 112 2.58 -17.74 -4.04
C GLU A 112 2.08 -16.59 -4.92
N ASN A 113 0.97 -16.80 -5.64
CA ASN A 113 0.39 -15.83 -6.56
C ASN A 113 -1.02 -15.44 -6.14
N GLN A 114 -1.29 -14.13 -6.10
CA GLN A 114 -2.60 -13.55 -5.84
C GLN A 114 -3.06 -12.73 -7.04
N CYS A 115 -4.21 -13.07 -7.60
CA CYS A 115 -4.88 -12.19 -8.56
C CYS A 115 -5.68 -11.14 -7.80
N LEU A 116 -5.42 -9.85 -8.08
CA LEU A 116 -6.12 -8.72 -7.45
C LEU A 116 -7.27 -8.17 -8.29
N GLY A 117 -7.44 -8.72 -9.49
CA GLY A 117 -8.52 -8.39 -10.40
C GLY A 117 -8.13 -8.67 -11.84
N LYS A 118 -9.02 -8.36 -12.76
CA LYS A 118 -8.82 -8.61 -14.19
C LYS A 118 -9.42 -7.47 -15.00
N LEU A 119 -8.77 -7.13 -16.09
CA LEU A 119 -9.35 -6.33 -17.16
C LEU A 119 -9.92 -7.27 -18.23
N HIS A 120 -11.13 -7.02 -18.70
CA HIS A 120 -11.69 -7.76 -19.84
C HIS A 120 -11.51 -6.90 -21.09
N GLU A 121 -10.79 -7.44 -22.08
CA GLU A 121 -10.53 -6.79 -23.36
C GLU A 121 -11.32 -7.46 -24.47
N SER A 122 -11.92 -6.64 -25.33
CA SER A 122 -12.67 -7.08 -26.50
C SER A 122 -12.24 -6.28 -27.72
N PHE A 123 -11.82 -6.97 -28.77
CA PHE A 123 -11.28 -6.37 -29.99
C PHE A 123 -12.27 -6.44 -31.15
N ARG A 124 -12.13 -5.53 -32.12
CA ARG A 124 -13.04 -5.43 -33.28
C ARG A 124 -13.09 -6.68 -34.17
N ASN A 125 -12.07 -7.53 -34.10
CA ASN A 125 -12.02 -8.82 -34.80
C ASN A 125 -12.78 -9.95 -34.06
N GLY A 126 -13.43 -9.64 -32.92
CA GLY A 126 -14.15 -10.62 -32.09
C GLY A 126 -13.27 -11.44 -31.17
N TYR A 127 -11.97 -11.13 -31.07
CA TYR A 127 -11.11 -11.71 -30.05
C TYR A 127 -11.39 -11.03 -28.70
N GLU A 128 -11.52 -11.83 -27.64
CA GLU A 128 -11.74 -11.36 -26.28
C GLU A 128 -10.86 -12.16 -25.32
N HIS A 129 -10.32 -11.50 -24.30
CA HIS A 129 -9.60 -12.18 -23.23
C HIS A 129 -9.58 -11.36 -21.93
N ASP A 130 -9.28 -12.05 -20.83
CA ASP A 130 -8.99 -11.41 -19.55
C ASP A 130 -7.49 -11.17 -19.40
N VAL A 131 -7.12 -9.98 -18.93
CA VAL A 131 -5.77 -9.64 -18.49
C VAL A 131 -5.74 -9.61 -16.96
N PRO A 132 -5.19 -10.64 -16.29
CA PRO A 132 -5.17 -10.71 -14.83
C PRO A 132 -4.06 -9.86 -14.23
N ALA A 133 -4.38 -9.14 -13.16
CA ALA A 133 -3.41 -8.46 -12.30
C ALA A 133 -2.88 -9.42 -11.23
N ASN A 134 -1.91 -10.24 -11.62
CA ASN A 134 -1.27 -11.19 -10.71
C ASN A 134 -0.11 -10.55 -9.95
N TYR A 135 -0.04 -10.84 -8.66
CA TYR A 135 1.02 -10.40 -7.74
C TYR A 135 1.62 -11.63 -7.08
N ASP A 136 2.91 -11.84 -7.31
CA ASP A 136 3.67 -12.88 -6.63
C ASP A 136 4.01 -12.48 -5.18
N ARG A 137 4.74 -13.34 -4.47
CA ARG A 137 5.19 -13.07 -3.10
C ARG A 137 6.01 -11.78 -2.98
N ALA A 138 6.92 -11.54 -3.92
CA ALA A 138 7.81 -10.38 -3.89
C ALA A 138 7.03 -9.09 -4.17
N ASP A 139 6.12 -9.11 -5.13
CA ASP A 139 5.24 -7.98 -5.45
C ASP A 139 4.32 -7.65 -4.27
N ARG A 140 3.77 -8.67 -3.61
CA ARG A 140 2.99 -8.47 -2.39
C ARG A 140 3.81 -7.81 -1.29
N ALA A 141 5.06 -8.26 -1.09
CA ALA A 141 5.96 -7.66 -0.12
C ALA A 141 6.29 -6.20 -0.48
N LYS A 142 6.47 -5.86 -1.76
CA LYS A 142 6.65 -4.47 -2.23
C LYS A 142 5.44 -3.60 -1.88
N VAL A 143 4.21 -4.08 -2.09
CA VAL A 143 2.98 -3.36 -1.71
C VAL A 143 2.98 -3.06 -0.21
N ILE A 144 3.31 -4.04 0.64
CA ILE A 144 3.40 -3.80 2.09
C ILE A 144 4.50 -2.77 2.41
N LYS A 145 5.68 -2.90 1.81
CA LYS A 145 6.79 -1.95 2.02
C LYS A 145 6.40 -0.53 1.65
N ALA A 146 5.65 -0.36 0.56
CA ALA A 146 5.13 0.93 0.13
C ALA A 146 4.09 1.50 1.11
N ILE A 147 3.17 0.68 1.64
CA ILE A 147 2.21 1.10 2.68
C ILE A 147 2.96 1.63 3.92
N LEU A 148 3.96 0.90 4.39
CA LEU A 148 4.78 1.30 5.54
C LEU A 148 5.58 2.58 5.26
N THR A 149 6.12 2.70 4.05
CA THR A 149 6.88 3.88 3.63
C THR A 149 5.98 5.12 3.54
N ALA A 150 4.80 4.98 2.93
CA ALA A 150 3.80 6.03 2.81
C ALA A 150 3.30 6.50 4.18
N TYR A 151 3.11 5.57 5.13
CA TYR A 151 2.81 5.90 6.52
C TYR A 151 3.85 6.83 7.13
N ILE A 152 5.14 6.48 7.01
CA ILE A 152 6.21 7.28 7.62
C ILE A 152 6.33 8.65 6.95
N LYS A 153 6.30 8.69 5.62
CA LYS A 153 6.37 9.93 4.85
C LYS A 153 5.20 10.86 5.19
N ASN A 154 3.98 10.36 5.24
CA ASN A 154 2.80 11.19 5.49
C ASN A 154 2.69 11.64 6.95
N LYS A 155 2.96 10.76 7.91
CA LYS A 155 2.81 11.09 9.34
C LYS A 155 3.93 11.97 9.87
N TYR A 156 5.14 11.81 9.34
CA TYR A 156 6.33 12.48 9.86
C TYR A 156 6.98 13.41 8.82
N ASN A 157 6.22 13.88 7.83
CA ASN A 157 6.72 14.72 6.74
C ASN A 157 7.55 15.90 7.25
N ASP A 158 7.03 16.65 8.22
CA ASP A 158 7.69 17.84 8.78
C ASP A 158 9.05 17.48 9.37
N LYS A 159 9.12 16.41 10.16
CA LYS A 159 10.36 15.93 10.80
C LYS A 159 11.37 15.31 9.82
N LEU A 160 10.91 14.87 8.65
CA LEU A 160 11.80 14.38 7.61
C LEU A 160 12.44 15.56 6.85
N ASN A 161 11.72 16.67 6.74
CA ASN A 161 12.13 17.87 5.99
C ASN A 161 12.86 18.91 6.86
N ASP A 162 12.61 18.96 8.17
CA ASP A 162 13.20 19.93 9.11
C ASP A 162 14.70 19.69 9.39
N ASN A 163 15.28 18.56 8.97
CA ASN A 163 16.71 18.29 9.09
C ASN A 163 17.61 19.13 8.16
N GLY A 164 17.05 20.10 7.43
CA GLY A 164 17.77 21.01 6.53
C GLY A 164 17.72 22.49 6.93
N LYS A 165 17.15 22.83 8.10
CA LYS A 165 17.31 24.18 8.66
C LYS A 165 18.47 24.13 9.66
N GLU A 166 19.66 24.50 9.19
CA GLU A 166 20.68 25.00 10.11
C GLU A 166 20.04 26.15 10.89
N GLU A 167 20.15 26.09 12.21
CA GLU A 167 19.83 27.23 13.06
C GLU A 167 20.84 28.32 12.72
N ASP A 168 20.42 29.31 11.93
CA ASP A 168 21.14 30.56 11.76
C ASP A 168 21.29 31.21 13.14
N ASN A 169 22.47 31.05 13.74
CA ASN A 169 22.95 31.84 14.88
C ASN A 169 23.82 32.99 14.37
#